data_AF-A0A2X3WML7-F1
#
_entry.id   AF-A0A2X3WML7-F1
#
_cell.length_a   1.000
_cell.length_b   1.000
_cell.length_c   1.000
_cell.angle_alpha   90.00
_cell.angle_beta   90.00
_cell.angle_gamma   90.00
#
_symmetry.space_group_name_H-M   'P 1'
#
loop_
_entity.id
_entity.type
_entity.pdbx_description
1 polymer ?
#
loop_
_entity_poly.entity_id
_entity_poly.type
_entity_poly.pdbx_seq_one_letter_code
_entity_poly.pdbx_strand_id
1 'polypeptide(L)'
;MGAMVRNVLHWSEQGMSFENILKKLEKQVENTTAYILVDDLNHLVKGGPLSNGSAILGNILSIKPILHFNAEGEIVVFEKVRTEKKAMKRLVALAEDNREMELSILHTNAPEKAEAFKSQLEAQGITVSSVVSLCAVIATHLVEGALVLGLTPKFTK
;
A
#
# COMPACT_ATOMS: atom_id res chain seq x y z
N MET A 1 -2.59 -0.57 8.76
CA MET A 1 -2.69 -1.06 10.15
C MET A 1 -1.91 -0.20 11.16
N GLY A 2 -0.59 -0.03 11.05
CA GLY A 2 0.18 0.75 12.06
C GLY A 2 -0.35 2.18 12.33
N ALA A 3 -0.71 2.91 11.26
CA ALA A 3 -1.34 4.23 11.37
C ALA A 3 -2.67 4.20 12.15
N MET A 4 -3.49 3.16 11.97
CA MET A 4 -4.78 3.00 12.68
C MET A 4 -4.57 2.83 14.17
N VAL A 5 -3.62 1.99 14.59
CA VAL A 5 -3.29 1.79 16.01
C VAL A 5 -2.86 3.12 16.65
N ARG A 6 -1.97 3.86 15.98
CA ARG A 6 -1.53 5.19 16.44
C ARG A 6 -2.69 6.17 16.56
N ASN A 7 -3.62 6.18 15.62
CA ASN A 7 -4.78 7.07 15.64
C ASN A 7 -5.78 6.68 16.76
N VAL A 8 -6.00 5.39 16.99
CA VAL A 8 -6.83 4.89 18.10
C VAL A 8 -6.24 5.31 19.45
N LEU A 9 -4.92 5.16 19.63
CA LEU A 9 -4.24 5.64 20.85
C LEU A 9 -4.40 7.14 21.03
N HIS A 10 -4.20 7.93 19.96
CA HIS A 10 -4.39 9.38 19.99
C HIS A 10 -5.82 9.80 20.38
N TRP A 11 -6.85 9.17 19.80
CA TRP A 11 -8.24 9.47 20.18
C TRP A 11 -8.57 9.04 21.62
N SER A 12 -7.96 7.95 22.09
CA SER A 12 -8.08 7.52 23.48
C SER A 12 -7.47 8.53 24.45
N GLU A 13 -6.30 9.09 24.13
CA GLU A 13 -5.64 10.14 24.92
C GLU A 13 -6.46 11.43 24.97
N GLN A 14 -7.25 11.71 23.93
CA GLN A 14 -8.20 12.82 23.89
C GLN A 14 -9.48 12.56 24.73
N GLY A 15 -9.59 11.40 25.40
CA GLY A 15 -10.75 11.05 26.22
C GLY A 15 -12.00 10.69 25.41
N MET A 16 -11.84 10.32 24.12
CA MET A 16 -12.95 9.91 23.28
C MET A 16 -13.55 8.59 23.77
N SER A 17 -14.88 8.52 23.81
CA SER A 17 -15.59 7.29 24.16
C SER A 17 -15.28 6.15 23.18
N PHE A 18 -15.30 4.91 23.67
CA PHE A 18 -15.11 3.71 22.86
C PHE A 18 -15.97 3.68 21.59
N GLU A 19 -17.27 3.98 21.67
CA GLU A 19 -18.18 3.95 20.51
C GLU A 19 -17.75 4.92 19.40
N ASN A 20 -17.31 6.12 19.76
CA ASN A 20 -16.82 7.12 18.81
C ASN A 20 -15.48 6.73 18.20
N ILE A 21 -14.58 6.13 18.99
CA ILE A 21 -13.31 5.56 18.50
C ILE A 21 -13.59 4.46 17.48
N LEU A 22 -14.48 3.52 17.82
CA LEU A 22 -14.86 2.41 16.95
C LEU A 22 -15.44 2.91 15.63
N LYS A 23 -16.39 3.85 15.68
CA LYS A 23 -16.98 4.44 14.48
C LYS A 23 -15.97 5.19 13.60
N LYS A 24 -14.98 5.86 14.19
CA LYS A 24 -13.89 6.49 13.43
C LYS A 24 -12.95 5.45 12.83
N LEU A 25 -12.64 4.39 13.57
CA LEU A 25 -11.78 3.30 13.12
C LEU A 25 -12.42 2.54 11.95
N GLU A 26 -13.70 2.21 12.01
CA GLU A 26 -14.44 1.53 10.93
C GLU A 26 -14.35 2.36 9.63
N LYS A 27 -14.65 3.66 9.71
CA LYS A 27 -14.48 4.57 8.56
C LYS A 27 -13.03 4.62 8.08
N GLN A 28 -12.06 4.57 8.99
CA GLN A 28 -10.66 4.55 8.60
C GLN A 28 -10.31 3.26 7.85
N VAL A 29 -10.79 2.11 8.31
CA VAL A 29 -10.59 0.80 7.67
C VAL A 29 -11.19 0.81 6.27
N GLU A 30 -12.44 1.25 6.11
CA GLU A 30 -13.13 1.30 4.81
C GLU A 30 -12.43 2.19 3.78
N ASN A 31 -11.79 3.27 4.23
CA ASN A 31 -11.16 4.25 3.36
C ASN A 31 -9.63 4.14 3.32
N THR A 32 -9.05 3.12 3.96
CA THR A 32 -7.63 2.80 3.82
C THR A 32 -7.43 1.90 2.61
N THR A 33 -6.46 2.24 1.76
CA THR A 33 -6.07 1.40 0.64
C THR A 33 -4.56 1.33 0.51
N ALA A 34 -4.08 0.39 -0.29
CA ALA A 34 -2.67 0.25 -0.60
C ALA A 34 -2.48 -0.16 -2.05
N TYR A 35 -1.48 0.43 -2.70
CA TYR A 35 -1.04 0.05 -4.03
C TYR A 35 0.31 -0.65 -3.95
N ILE A 36 0.36 -1.89 -4.41
CA ILE A 36 1.52 -2.77 -4.29
C ILE A 36 2.14 -2.93 -5.68
N LEU A 37 3.38 -2.50 -5.83
CA LEU A 37 4.21 -2.75 -6.99
C LEU A 37 5.12 -3.94 -6.70
N VAL A 38 5.01 -4.97 -7.55
CA VAL A 38 5.83 -6.17 -7.52
C VAL A 38 6.55 -6.35 -8.86
N ASP A 39 7.66 -7.07 -8.85
CA ASP A 39 8.44 -7.33 -10.07
C ASP A 39 7.77 -8.33 -11.01
N ASP A 40 7.11 -9.36 -10.45
CA ASP A 40 6.25 -10.28 -11.17
C ASP A 40 5.16 -10.86 -10.25
N LEU A 41 4.23 -11.63 -10.83
CA LEU A 41 3.15 -12.30 -10.08
C LEU A 41 3.47 -13.75 -9.70
N ASN A 42 4.62 -14.30 -10.07
CA ASN A 42 4.90 -15.74 -9.91
C ASN A 42 4.79 -16.17 -8.46
N HIS A 43 5.34 -15.37 -7.55
CA HIS A 43 5.31 -15.62 -6.12
C HIS A 43 3.90 -15.47 -5.53
N LEU A 44 3.12 -14.49 -6.00
CA LEU A 44 1.75 -14.26 -5.52
C LEU A 44 0.77 -15.32 -6.02
N VAL A 45 0.98 -15.84 -7.23
CA VAL A 45 0.20 -16.94 -7.80
C VAL A 45 0.54 -18.26 -7.11
N LYS A 46 1.83 -18.53 -6.86
CA LYS A 46 2.27 -19.77 -6.19
C LYS A 46 2.00 -19.77 -4.69
N GLY A 47 2.13 -18.61 -4.04
CA GLY A 47 1.99 -18.44 -2.59
C GLY A 47 0.54 -18.24 -2.11
N GLY A 48 -0.42 -18.08 -3.03
CA GLY A 48 -1.85 -17.99 -2.73
C GLY A 48 -2.49 -16.62 -2.42
N PRO A 49 -1.78 -15.48 -2.20
CA PRO A 49 -2.48 -14.25 -1.80
C PRO A 49 -3.22 -13.54 -2.95
N LEU A 50 -2.97 -13.91 -4.22
CA LEU A 50 -3.63 -13.31 -5.37
C LEU A 50 -4.94 -14.04 -5.71
N SER A 51 -6.07 -13.33 -5.58
CA SER A 51 -7.37 -13.86 -5.98
C SER A 51 -7.39 -14.19 -7.47
N ASN A 52 -7.93 -15.35 -7.83
CA ASN A 52 -7.93 -15.91 -9.19
C ASN A 52 -6.55 -16.09 -9.86
N GLY A 53 -5.48 -16.25 -9.07
CA GLY A 53 -4.10 -16.39 -9.58
C GLY A 53 -3.90 -17.47 -10.64
N SER A 54 -4.66 -18.56 -10.62
CA SER A 54 -4.60 -19.65 -11.61
C SER A 54 -4.99 -19.22 -13.04
N ALA A 55 -5.93 -18.27 -13.19
CA ALA A 55 -6.38 -17.77 -14.50
C ALA A 55 -5.38 -16.79 -15.16
N ILE A 56 -4.37 -16.36 -14.41
CA ILE A 56 -3.43 -15.29 -14.75
C ILE A 56 -2.10 -15.85 -15.30
N LEU A 57 -1.86 -17.17 -15.19
CA LEU A 57 -0.58 -17.84 -15.46
C LEU A 57 -0.03 -17.78 -16.90
N GLY A 58 -0.81 -17.39 -17.91
CA GLY A 58 -0.38 -17.45 -19.32
C GLY A 58 0.33 -16.20 -19.87
N ASN A 59 -0.32 -15.04 -19.78
CA ASN A 59 0.08 -13.81 -20.51
C ASN A 59 0.74 -12.72 -19.63
N ILE A 60 0.97 -13.02 -18.35
CA ILE A 60 1.32 -12.00 -17.33
C ILE A 60 2.78 -12.08 -16.87
N LEU A 61 3.55 -13.07 -17.32
CA LEU A 61 4.98 -13.22 -17.00
C LEU A 61 5.88 -12.05 -17.46
N SER A 62 5.37 -11.10 -18.23
CA SER A 62 6.14 -9.97 -18.77
C SER A 62 5.62 -8.59 -18.34
N ILE A 63 4.82 -8.53 -17.29
CA ILE A 63 4.29 -7.26 -16.75
C ILE A 63 4.79 -7.01 -15.32
N LYS A 64 4.92 -5.74 -14.95
CA LYS A 64 5.13 -5.23 -13.58
C LYS A 64 3.81 -4.59 -13.09
N PRO A 65 2.82 -5.39 -12.69
CA PRO A 65 1.50 -4.89 -12.35
C PRO A 65 1.51 -4.11 -11.04
N ILE A 66 0.53 -3.22 -10.91
CA ILE A 66 0.15 -2.61 -9.64
C ILE A 66 -1.06 -3.38 -9.12
N LEU A 67 -1.02 -3.75 -7.84
CA LEU A 67 -2.07 -4.50 -7.15
C LEU A 67 -2.74 -3.61 -6.09
N HIS A 68 -3.93 -4.00 -5.66
CA HIS A 68 -4.60 -3.42 -4.49
C HIS A 68 -5.40 -4.47 -3.73
N PHE A 69 -6.04 -4.04 -2.64
CA PHE A 69 -7.08 -4.81 -1.95
C PHE A 69 -8.47 -4.44 -2.48
N ASN A 70 -9.30 -5.44 -2.80
CA ASN A 70 -10.71 -5.23 -3.10
C ASN A 70 -11.54 -5.03 -1.81
N ALA A 71 -12.85 -4.88 -1.94
CA ALA A 71 -13.76 -4.66 -0.81
C ALA A 71 -13.79 -5.86 0.15
N GLU A 72 -13.49 -7.05 -0.35
CA GLU A 72 -13.40 -8.30 0.41
C GLU A 72 -12.03 -8.49 1.10
N GLY A 73 -11.08 -7.57 0.88
CA GLY A 73 -9.73 -7.62 1.45
C GLY A 73 -8.77 -8.58 0.72
N GLU A 74 -9.11 -9.02 -0.50
CA GLU A 74 -8.28 -9.87 -1.33
C GLU A 74 -7.34 -9.04 -2.22
N ILE A 75 -6.13 -9.55 -2.48
CA ILE A 75 -5.20 -8.90 -3.41
C ILE A 75 -5.65 -9.20 -4.84
N VAL A 76 -5.85 -8.14 -5.62
CA VAL A 76 -6.23 -8.20 -7.04
C VAL A 76 -5.37 -7.26 -7.87
N VAL A 77 -5.36 -7.48 -9.20
CA VAL A 77 -4.65 -6.59 -10.13
C VAL A 77 -5.43 -5.29 -10.30
N PHE A 78 -4.84 -4.17 -9.86
CA PHE A 78 -5.37 -2.84 -10.09
C PHE A 78 -5.09 -2.37 -11.52
N GLU A 79 -3.83 -2.46 -11.96
CA GLU A 79 -3.41 -1.99 -13.27
C GLU A 79 -2.29 -2.85 -13.85
N LYS A 80 -2.41 -3.24 -15.12
CA LYS A 80 -1.38 -3.99 -15.84
C LYS A 80 -0.38 -3.01 -16.46
N VAL A 81 0.79 -2.89 -15.86
CA VAL A 81 1.88 -2.03 -16.36
C VAL A 81 3.05 -2.88 -16.82
N ARG A 82 3.73 -2.52 -17.92
CA ARG A 82 4.81 -3.33 -18.51
C ARG A 82 6.21 -3.01 -17.99
N THR A 83 6.44 -1.79 -17.52
CA THR A 83 7.78 -1.34 -17.12
C THR A 83 7.74 -0.67 -15.76
N GLU A 84 8.83 -0.82 -15.01
CA GLU A 84 8.98 -0.22 -13.69
C GLU A 84 8.83 1.30 -13.72
N LYS A 85 9.47 1.96 -14.69
CA LYS A 85 9.37 3.41 -14.86
C LYS A 85 7.91 3.88 -15.02
N LYS A 86 7.09 3.14 -15.76
CA LYS A 86 5.66 3.46 -15.92
C LYS A 86 4.89 3.19 -14.63
N ALA A 87 5.19 2.10 -13.94
CA ALA A 87 4.53 1.74 -12.69
C ALA A 87 4.84 2.75 -11.58
N MET A 88 6.09 3.17 -11.44
CA MET A 88 6.51 4.22 -10.52
C MET A 88 5.82 5.55 -10.82
N LYS A 89 5.78 5.97 -12.09
CA LYS A 89 5.04 7.18 -12.48
C LYS A 89 3.55 7.07 -12.13
N ARG A 90 2.96 5.89 -12.25
CA ARG A 90 1.57 5.66 -11.89
C ARG A 90 1.35 5.72 -10.37
N LEU A 91 2.24 5.16 -9.56
CA LEU A 91 2.21 5.30 -8.09
C LEU A 91 2.32 6.76 -7.66
N VAL A 92 3.18 7.54 -8.31
CA VAL A 92 3.28 8.99 -8.07
C VAL A 92 1.95 9.69 -8.37
N ALA A 93 1.33 9.43 -9.53
CA ALA A 93 0.02 10.00 -9.85
C ALA A 93 -1.07 9.60 -8.83
N LEU A 94 -1.07 8.34 -8.37
CA LEU A 94 -1.99 7.89 -7.33
C LEU A 94 -1.77 8.61 -5.99
N ALA A 95 -0.51 8.90 -5.64
CA ALA A 95 -0.19 9.72 -4.47
C ALA A 95 -0.64 11.18 -4.66
N GLU A 96 -0.53 11.73 -5.87
CA GLU A 96 -1.01 13.07 -6.21
C GLU A 96 -2.53 13.21 -6.08
N ASP A 97 -3.26 12.20 -6.54
CA ASP A 97 -4.73 12.16 -6.47
C ASP A 97 -5.25 12.03 -5.03
N ASN A 98 -4.40 11.67 -4.06
CA ASN A 98 -4.77 11.37 -2.67
C ASN A 98 -3.95 12.18 -1.64
N ARG A 99 -3.49 13.39 -2.01
CA ARG A 99 -2.60 14.25 -1.17
C ARG A 99 -3.18 14.59 0.22
N GLU A 100 -4.50 14.61 0.34
CA GLU A 100 -5.20 14.84 1.61
C GLU A 100 -5.04 13.67 2.59
N MET A 101 -4.74 12.46 2.11
CA MET A 101 -4.53 11.29 2.96
C MET A 101 -3.13 11.26 3.61
N GLU A 102 -2.96 10.43 4.62
CA GLU A 102 -1.67 10.07 5.18
C GLU A 102 -1.00 9.03 4.28
N LEU A 103 0.17 9.37 3.75
CA LEU A 103 0.91 8.52 2.83
C LEU A 103 2.04 7.81 3.58
N SER A 104 2.14 6.51 3.39
CA SER A 104 3.24 5.70 3.89
C SER A 104 3.84 4.88 2.76
N ILE A 105 5.15 4.66 2.83
CA ILE A 105 5.86 3.79 1.91
C ILE A 105 6.27 2.55 2.67
N LEU A 106 5.98 1.37 2.12
CA LEU A 106 6.45 0.11 2.68
C LEU A 106 7.25 -0.65 1.63
N HIS A 107 8.23 -1.44 2.06
CA HIS A 107 9.07 -2.19 1.14
C HIS A 107 9.50 -3.54 1.70
N THR A 108 9.82 -4.50 0.84
CA THR A 108 10.44 -5.79 1.21
C THR A 108 11.88 -5.82 0.70
N ASN A 109 12.85 -5.63 1.59
CA ASN A 109 14.28 -5.59 1.25
C ASN A 109 14.66 -4.63 0.09
N ALA A 110 13.97 -3.50 -0.05
CA ALA A 110 14.21 -2.52 -1.11
C ALA A 110 14.31 -1.07 -0.57
N PRO A 111 15.20 -0.80 0.41
CA PRO A 111 15.30 0.53 1.04
C PRO A 111 15.67 1.64 0.05
N GLU A 112 16.58 1.38 -0.89
CA GLU A 112 17.00 2.36 -1.91
C GLU A 112 15.84 2.76 -2.83
N LYS A 113 15.02 1.78 -3.22
CA LYS A 113 13.83 1.99 -4.05
C LYS A 113 12.78 2.81 -3.30
N ALA A 114 12.60 2.53 -2.01
CA ALA A 114 11.68 3.24 -1.15
C ALA A 114 12.10 4.71 -0.97
N GLU A 115 13.39 4.97 -0.74
CA GLU A 115 13.90 6.33 -0.56
C GLU A 115 13.89 7.13 -1.87
N ALA A 116 14.19 6.48 -3.00
CA ALA A 116 14.05 7.10 -4.31
C ALA A 116 12.59 7.48 -4.61
N PHE A 117 11.63 6.63 -4.25
CA PHE A 117 10.21 6.92 -4.39
C PHE A 117 9.77 8.07 -3.48
N LYS A 118 10.19 8.05 -2.21
CA LYS A 118 9.95 9.14 -1.26
C LYS A 118 10.46 10.47 -1.81
N SER A 119 11.71 10.50 -2.29
CA SER A 119 12.32 11.69 -2.87
C SER A 119 11.51 12.24 -4.06
N GLN A 120 10.94 11.37 -4.90
CA GLN A 120 10.07 11.78 -6.01
C GLN A 120 8.77 12.42 -5.53
N LEU A 121 8.15 11.86 -4.49
CA LEU A 121 6.92 12.41 -3.90
C LEU A 121 7.20 13.77 -3.23
N GLU A 122 8.28 13.88 -2.46
CA GLU A 122 8.66 15.11 -1.78
C GLU A 122 9.00 16.24 -2.77
N ALA A 123 9.63 15.91 -3.91
CA ALA A 123 9.89 16.87 -4.99
C ALA A 123 8.59 17.44 -5.61
N GLN A 124 7.45 16.77 -5.46
CA GLN A 124 6.14 17.24 -5.89
C GLN A 124 5.33 17.92 -4.77
N GLY A 125 5.96 18.15 -3.61
CA GLY A 125 5.34 18.73 -2.42
C GLY A 125 4.41 17.76 -1.69
N ILE A 126 4.59 16.45 -1.87
CA ILE A 126 3.78 15.41 -1.22
C ILE A 126 4.54 14.91 0.01
N THR A 127 3.94 15.06 1.19
CA THR A 127 4.54 14.60 2.45
C THR A 127 4.34 13.09 2.64
N VAL A 128 5.45 12.38 2.87
CA VAL A 128 5.43 10.96 3.28
C VAL A 128 5.56 10.87 4.79
N SER A 129 4.59 10.26 5.45
CA SER A 129 4.53 10.17 6.91
C SER A 129 5.46 9.11 7.49
N SER A 130 5.72 8.02 6.76
CA SER A 130 6.65 6.98 7.19
C SER A 130 7.17 6.15 6.02
N VAL A 131 8.38 5.60 6.20
CA VAL A 131 8.96 4.55 5.35
C VAL A 131 9.23 3.35 6.23
N VAL A 132 8.69 2.17 5.90
CA VAL A 132 8.71 0.99 6.76
C VAL A 132 9.14 -0.26 5.98
N SER A 133 10.10 -1.01 6.53
CA SER A 133 10.42 -2.34 6.01
C SER A 133 9.39 -3.36 6.49
N LEU A 134 8.80 -4.11 5.57
CA LEU A 134 7.86 -5.18 5.87
C LEU A 134 8.60 -6.40 6.43
N CYS A 135 8.10 -6.93 7.55
CA CYS A 135 8.71 -8.07 8.23
C CYS A 135 8.54 -9.38 7.46
N ALA A 136 9.33 -10.39 7.83
CA ALA A 136 9.42 -11.68 7.15
C ALA A 136 8.07 -12.37 6.91
N VAL A 137 7.08 -12.22 7.80
CA VAL A 137 5.75 -12.85 7.68
C VAL A 137 4.93 -12.27 6.52
N ILE A 138 5.08 -10.97 6.24
CA ILE A 138 4.41 -10.35 5.09
C ILE A 138 5.26 -10.58 3.84
N ALA A 139 6.60 -10.60 3.97
CA ALA A 139 7.52 -10.90 2.88
C ALA A 139 7.51 -12.37 2.41
N THR A 140 6.94 -13.32 3.17
CA THR A 140 6.69 -14.67 2.64
C THR A 140 5.53 -14.70 1.65
N HIS A 141 4.62 -13.73 1.75
CA HIS A 141 3.47 -13.58 0.85
C HIS A 141 3.69 -12.47 -0.20
N LEU A 142 4.53 -11.47 0.07
CA LEU A 142 4.94 -10.44 -0.88
C LEU A 142 6.35 -10.69 -1.40
N VAL A 143 6.54 -10.54 -2.70
CA VAL A 143 7.83 -10.77 -3.36
C VAL A 143 8.91 -9.84 -2.81
N GLU A 144 10.13 -10.34 -2.62
CA GLU A 144 11.30 -9.47 -2.40
C GLU A 144 11.36 -8.37 -3.47
N GLY A 145 11.78 -7.15 -3.10
CA GLY A 145 11.80 -6.02 -4.02
C GLY A 145 10.47 -5.26 -4.17
N ALA A 146 9.39 -5.72 -3.54
CA ALA A 146 8.09 -5.05 -3.57
C ALA A 146 8.14 -3.67 -2.89
N LEU A 147 7.35 -2.75 -3.46
CA LEU A 147 7.14 -1.39 -2.97
C LEU A 147 5.64 -1.17 -2.79
N VAL A 148 5.22 -0.57 -1.69
CA VAL A 148 3.81 -0.33 -1.36
C VAL A 148 3.60 1.14 -1.04
N LEU A 149 2.63 1.76 -1.72
CA LEU A 149 2.07 3.05 -1.33
C LEU A 149 0.84 2.79 -0.48
N GLY A 150 0.92 3.05 0.82
CA GLY A 150 -0.19 2.97 1.75
C GLY A 150 -0.87 4.33 1.91
N LEU A 151 -2.21 4.35 1.76
CA LEU A 151 -3.05 5.53 1.90
C LEU A 151 -3.99 5.33 3.09
N THR A 152 -3.91 6.22 4.09
CA THR A 152 -4.77 6.16 5.28
C THR A 152 -5.43 7.51 5.50
N PRO A 153 -6.76 7.58 5.71
CA PRO A 153 -7.42 8.86 5.97
C PRO A 153 -6.83 9.55 7.20
N LYS A 154 -6.57 10.86 7.09
CA LYS A 154 -6.15 11.70 8.22
C LYS A 154 -7.35 12.00 9.11
N PHE A 155 -7.20 11.78 10.41
CA PHE A 155 -8.21 12.16 11.41
C PHE A 155 -7.62 13.04 12.52
N THR A 156 -6.40 13.53 12.32
CA THR A 156 -5.77 14.55 13.14
C THR A 156 -6.37 15.91 12.76
N LYS A 157 -7.43 16.27 13.49
CA LYS A 157 -7.80 17.65 13.82
C LYS A 157 -8.06 17.72 15.31
#